data_AF-A0A382PXJ1-F1
#
_entry.id   AF-A0A382PXJ1-F1
#
_cell.length_a   1.000
_cell.length_b   1.000
_cell.length_c   1.000
_cell.angle_alpha   90.00
_cell.angle_beta   90.00
_cell.angle_gamma   90.00
#
_symmetry.space_group_name_H-M   'P 1'
#
loop_
_entity.id
_entity.type
_entity.pdbx_description
1 polymer ?
#
loop_
_entity_poly.entity_id
_entity_poly.type
_entity_poly.pdbx_seq_one_letter_code
_entity_poly.pdbx_strand_id
1 'polypeptide(L)'
;MELEFLDEIHEARMTRNSSDQRQLTYTDCCERLYLSLLVLEVLRRFPSFKPIANGYARNTVSNQNYGHFRIHATDLYNLIYFVTGDEQAMNKLKDPAAALQLRQRTTLPLMRLNGYLHQVSSGFNGSNSELFLNIEGALRIGNSDYKAIRRHVVNLNSISTLDKKKVVTKLLLAARAKLRNSDLIPALEQLASQRDLETSKVKDNEPSISTPDMVPTTNRELMFYRYIVGPRNLVGTKKFLDMAKQGKSVPSPFIQAYLPAVKMLDDIVKAGPGYITMLRALQKRALQSKK
;
A
#
# COMPACT_ATOMS: atom_id res chain seq x y z
N MET A 1 -9.00 18.71 -18.63
CA MET A 1 -8.14 17.58 -19.04
C MET A 1 -7.64 16.88 -17.77
N GLU A 2 -8.58 16.37 -16.96
CA GLU A 2 -8.30 15.83 -15.61
C GLU A 2 -8.95 14.44 -15.39
N LEU A 3 -9.53 13.85 -16.44
CA LEU A 3 -10.32 12.61 -16.37
C LEU A 3 -9.60 11.39 -16.98
N GLU A 4 -8.49 11.56 -17.70
CA GLU A 4 -7.75 10.46 -18.35
C GLU A 4 -6.96 9.58 -17.37
N PHE A 5 -6.65 10.05 -16.16
CA PHE A 5 -5.88 9.25 -15.18
C PHE A 5 -6.74 8.22 -14.41
N LEU A 6 -8.07 8.26 -14.56
CA LEU A 6 -8.99 7.38 -13.84
C LEU A 6 -9.23 6.03 -14.54
N ASP A 7 -8.79 5.86 -15.79
CA ASP A 7 -9.05 4.65 -16.59
C ASP A 7 -8.07 3.48 -16.32
N GLU A 8 -7.02 3.66 -15.51
CA GLU A 8 -5.96 2.65 -15.31
C GLU A 8 -5.82 2.12 -13.85
N ILE A 9 -6.84 2.23 -13.01
CA ILE A 9 -6.80 1.77 -11.59
C ILE A 9 -7.33 0.32 -11.43
N HIS A 10 -7.26 -0.50 -12.47
CA HIS A 10 -8.01 -1.77 -12.50
C HIS A 10 -7.19 -3.02 -12.82
N GLU A 11 -5.90 -2.85 -13.10
CA GLU A 11 -4.98 -3.99 -13.28
C GLU A 11 -4.18 -4.27 -12.02
N ALA A 12 -4.02 -5.56 -11.71
CA ALA A 12 -3.16 -6.03 -10.64
C ALA A 12 -1.73 -5.51 -10.85
N ARG A 13 -1.21 -4.87 -9.81
CA ARG A 13 0.16 -4.34 -9.79
C ARG A 13 1.03 -5.15 -8.84
N MET A 14 0.47 -5.57 -7.70
CA MET A 14 1.19 -6.28 -6.65
C MET A 14 1.38 -7.77 -6.95
N THR A 15 0.43 -8.37 -7.66
CA THR A 15 0.43 -9.81 -7.96
C THR A 15 0.80 -10.14 -9.41
N ARG A 16 1.18 -9.14 -10.20
CA ARG A 16 1.33 -9.22 -11.66
C ARG A 16 2.39 -10.21 -12.11
N ASN A 17 3.56 -10.22 -11.46
CA ASN A 17 4.71 -11.02 -11.88
C ASN A 17 4.91 -12.23 -10.97
N SER A 18 5.40 -13.33 -11.56
CA SER A 18 5.73 -14.57 -10.82
C SER A 18 6.79 -14.36 -9.72
N SER A 19 7.73 -13.43 -9.93
CA SER A 19 8.70 -13.01 -8.91
C SER A 19 8.02 -12.43 -7.67
N ASP A 20 7.00 -11.61 -7.86
CA ASP A 20 6.29 -10.95 -6.75
C ASP A 20 5.40 -11.97 -6.02
N GLN A 21 4.77 -12.88 -6.75
CA GLN A 21 3.99 -14.00 -6.18
C GLN A 21 4.85 -14.90 -5.28
N ARG A 22 6.09 -15.22 -5.71
CA ARG A 22 7.04 -16.05 -4.96
C ARG A 22 7.55 -15.39 -3.67
N GLN A 23 7.28 -14.11 -3.44
CA GLN A 23 7.62 -13.43 -2.19
C GLN A 23 6.48 -13.46 -1.18
N LEU A 24 5.25 -13.77 -1.62
CA LEU A 24 4.06 -13.79 -0.77
C LEU A 24 3.94 -15.12 -0.02
N THR A 25 3.78 -15.04 1.29
CA THR A 25 3.27 -16.18 2.09
C THR A 25 1.73 -16.23 2.02
N TYR A 26 1.13 -17.37 2.35
CA TYR A 26 -0.32 -17.48 2.44
C TYR A 26 -0.92 -16.49 3.46
N THR A 27 -0.22 -16.27 4.58
CA THR A 27 -0.60 -15.27 5.58
C THR A 27 -0.55 -13.86 5.00
N ASP A 28 0.46 -13.52 4.20
CA ASP A 28 0.51 -12.22 3.51
C ASP A 28 -0.70 -12.05 2.57
N CYS A 29 -1.08 -13.11 1.83
CA CYS A 29 -2.28 -13.05 0.99
C CYS A 29 -3.55 -12.77 1.82
N CYS A 30 -3.70 -13.41 2.98
CA CYS A 30 -4.83 -13.20 3.88
C CYS A 30 -4.85 -11.77 4.44
N GLU A 31 -3.73 -11.28 4.95
CA GLU A 31 -3.62 -9.92 5.50
C GLU A 31 -3.87 -8.85 4.42
N ARG A 32 -3.28 -9.02 3.25
CA ARG A 32 -3.43 -8.07 2.13
C ARG A 32 -4.86 -8.06 1.61
N LEU A 33 -5.49 -9.23 1.47
CA LEU A 33 -6.92 -9.31 1.09
C LEU A 33 -7.78 -8.52 2.09
N TYR A 34 -7.56 -8.75 3.38
CA TYR A 34 -8.32 -8.08 4.43
C TYR A 34 -8.12 -6.56 4.42
N LEU A 35 -6.88 -6.09 4.31
CA LEU A 35 -6.57 -4.68 4.21
C LEU A 35 -7.19 -4.05 2.95
N SER A 36 -7.14 -4.71 1.80
CA SER A 36 -7.78 -4.25 0.56
C SER A 36 -9.30 -4.07 0.74
N LEU A 37 -9.97 -4.97 1.46
CA LEU A 37 -11.40 -4.81 1.78
C LEU A 37 -11.67 -3.62 2.71
N LEU A 38 -10.81 -3.40 3.71
CA LEU A 38 -10.92 -2.24 4.60
C LEU A 38 -10.71 -0.92 3.84
N VAL A 39 -9.75 -0.88 2.92
CA VAL A 39 -9.53 0.27 2.03
C VAL A 39 -10.76 0.52 1.17
N LEU A 40 -11.32 -0.51 0.55
CA LEU A 40 -12.54 -0.40 -0.26
C LEU A 40 -13.73 0.13 0.57
N GLU A 41 -13.90 -0.36 1.80
CA GLU A 41 -14.92 0.11 2.74
C GLU A 41 -14.71 1.58 3.12
N VAL A 42 -13.47 2.05 3.30
CA VAL A 42 -13.20 3.47 3.52
C VAL A 42 -13.58 4.28 2.29
N LEU A 43 -13.06 3.93 1.11
CA LEU A 43 -13.29 4.69 -0.13
C LEU A 43 -14.78 4.90 -0.43
N ARG A 44 -15.61 3.85 -0.29
CA ARG A 44 -17.05 3.95 -0.58
C ARG A 44 -17.82 4.87 0.36
N ARG A 45 -17.29 5.19 1.54
CA ARG A 45 -17.93 6.07 2.54
C ARG A 45 -17.75 7.55 2.23
N PHE A 46 -16.85 7.90 1.30
CA PHE A 46 -16.62 9.28 0.90
C PHE A 46 -17.25 9.53 -0.48
N PRO A 47 -18.18 10.50 -0.61
CA PRO A 47 -18.89 10.74 -1.87
C PRO A 47 -17.99 10.94 -3.09
N SER A 48 -16.84 11.61 -2.92
CA SER A 48 -15.88 11.89 -3.99
C SER A 48 -15.08 10.65 -4.44
N PHE A 49 -15.01 9.60 -3.61
CA PHE A 49 -14.27 8.36 -3.90
C PHE A 49 -15.20 7.16 -4.14
N LYS A 50 -16.51 7.34 -3.91
CA LYS A 50 -17.52 6.31 -4.15
C LYS A 50 -17.49 5.77 -5.59
N PRO A 51 -17.35 6.59 -6.66
CA PRO A 51 -17.25 6.05 -8.03
C PRO A 51 -16.06 5.11 -8.22
N ILE A 52 -14.90 5.43 -7.62
CA ILE A 52 -13.69 4.60 -7.65
C ILE A 52 -13.94 3.26 -6.97
N ALA A 53 -14.54 3.29 -5.76
CA ALA A 53 -14.89 2.06 -5.04
C ALA A 53 -15.88 1.18 -5.81
N ASN A 54 -16.91 1.79 -6.43
CA ASN A 54 -17.89 1.06 -7.23
C ASN A 54 -17.24 0.39 -8.46
N GLY A 55 -16.39 1.13 -9.19
CA GLY A 55 -15.66 0.61 -10.35
C GLY A 55 -14.71 -0.52 -9.97
N TYR A 56 -13.94 -0.34 -8.90
CA TYR A 56 -13.04 -1.38 -8.39
C TYR A 56 -13.77 -2.67 -7.99
N ALA A 57 -14.88 -2.53 -7.26
CA ALA A 57 -15.69 -3.67 -6.86
C ALA A 57 -16.28 -4.39 -8.09
N ARG A 58 -16.77 -3.64 -9.09
CA ARG A 58 -17.27 -4.19 -10.36
C ARG A 58 -16.21 -5.02 -11.08
N ASN A 59 -14.99 -4.49 -11.20
CA ASN A 59 -13.89 -5.17 -11.89
C ASN A 59 -13.34 -6.38 -11.12
N THR A 60 -13.53 -6.39 -9.80
CA THR A 60 -13.19 -7.54 -8.95
C THR A 60 -14.17 -8.71 -9.12
N VAL A 61 -15.47 -8.44 -9.30
CA VAL A 61 -16.51 -9.50 -9.42
C VAL A 61 -16.90 -9.84 -10.85
N SER A 62 -16.46 -9.06 -11.85
CA SER A 62 -16.76 -9.31 -13.27
C SER A 62 -16.18 -10.64 -13.77
N ASN A 63 -15.13 -11.12 -13.12
CA ASN A 63 -14.44 -12.35 -13.45
C ASN A 63 -14.99 -13.52 -12.61
N GLN A 64 -15.55 -14.54 -13.26
CA GLN A 64 -16.25 -15.63 -12.59
C GLN A 64 -15.33 -16.48 -11.68
N ASN A 65 -15.84 -16.78 -10.48
CA ASN A 65 -15.42 -17.84 -9.55
C ASN A 65 -13.98 -17.84 -8.99
N TYR A 66 -13.15 -16.84 -9.30
CA TYR A 66 -11.76 -16.76 -8.80
C TYR A 66 -10.93 -18.03 -9.04
N GLY A 67 -11.25 -18.83 -10.06
CA GLY A 67 -10.60 -20.14 -10.27
C GLY A 67 -9.20 -20.06 -10.89
N HIS A 68 -8.85 -18.91 -11.46
CA HIS A 68 -7.57 -18.72 -12.16
C HIS A 68 -7.00 -17.35 -11.86
N PHE A 69 -5.68 -17.27 -11.76
CA PHE A 69 -4.93 -16.02 -11.74
C PHE A 69 -5.16 -15.22 -13.03
N ARG A 70 -5.31 -13.89 -12.91
CA ARG A 70 -5.53 -12.99 -14.05
C ARG A 70 -4.65 -11.76 -13.93
N ILE A 71 -3.81 -11.54 -14.94
CA ILE A 71 -2.90 -10.38 -15.01
C ILE A 71 -3.69 -9.05 -15.03
N HIS A 72 -4.80 -9.01 -15.77
CA HIS A 72 -5.63 -7.80 -15.95
C HIS A 72 -6.76 -7.67 -14.93
N ALA A 73 -6.87 -8.59 -13.96
CA ALA A 73 -7.84 -8.44 -12.87
C ALA A 73 -7.26 -7.58 -11.75
N THR A 74 -8.09 -7.14 -10.81
CA THR A 74 -7.65 -6.39 -9.63
C THR A 74 -6.75 -7.23 -8.71
N ASP A 75 -5.91 -6.56 -7.91
CA ASP A 75 -5.14 -7.26 -6.87
C ASP A 75 -6.07 -7.96 -5.88
N LEU A 76 -7.24 -7.39 -5.55
CA LEU A 76 -8.23 -8.05 -4.72
C LEU A 76 -8.74 -9.36 -5.33
N TYR A 77 -9.01 -9.42 -6.64
CA TYR A 77 -9.40 -10.66 -7.32
C TYR A 77 -8.30 -11.72 -7.19
N ASN A 78 -7.04 -11.35 -7.45
CA ASN A 78 -5.92 -12.30 -7.40
C ASN A 78 -5.63 -12.76 -5.97
N LEU A 79 -5.81 -11.89 -4.98
CA LEU A 79 -5.72 -12.26 -3.56
C LEU A 79 -6.82 -13.24 -3.17
N ILE A 80 -8.05 -13.08 -3.67
CA ILE A 80 -9.14 -14.07 -3.46
C ILE A 80 -8.78 -15.40 -4.13
N TYR A 81 -8.22 -15.38 -5.36
CA TYR A 81 -7.70 -16.59 -6.03
C TYR A 81 -6.65 -17.30 -5.16
N PHE A 82 -5.68 -16.59 -4.58
CA PHE A 82 -4.70 -17.24 -3.70
C PHE A 82 -5.31 -17.74 -2.40
N VAL A 83 -6.23 -17.00 -1.78
CA VAL A 83 -6.83 -17.44 -0.50
C VAL A 83 -7.75 -18.64 -0.68
N THR A 84 -8.44 -18.74 -1.82
CA THR A 84 -9.47 -19.76 -2.08
C THR A 84 -9.07 -20.84 -3.07
N GLY A 85 -7.95 -20.66 -3.77
CA GLY A 85 -7.44 -21.56 -4.78
C GLY A 85 -7.00 -22.90 -4.24
N ASP A 86 -6.70 -23.76 -5.20
CA ASP A 86 -6.24 -25.14 -5.04
C ASP A 86 -4.72 -25.21 -4.92
N GLU A 87 -4.17 -26.43 -5.02
CA GLU A 87 -2.74 -26.67 -4.96
C GLU A 87 -1.95 -25.90 -6.03
N GLN A 88 -2.52 -25.68 -7.22
CA GLN A 88 -1.87 -24.88 -8.26
C GLN A 88 -1.69 -23.42 -7.85
N ALA A 89 -2.64 -22.86 -7.12
CA ALA A 89 -2.51 -21.52 -6.55
C ALA A 89 -1.43 -21.48 -5.46
N MET A 90 -1.38 -22.50 -4.59
CA MET A 90 -0.41 -22.57 -3.48
C MET A 90 1.03 -22.71 -3.99
N ASN A 91 1.23 -23.47 -5.06
CA ASN A 91 2.54 -23.69 -5.70
C ASN A 91 3.17 -22.43 -6.30
N LYS A 92 2.41 -21.33 -6.40
CA LYS A 92 2.93 -20.02 -6.86
C LYS A 92 3.45 -19.14 -5.71
N LEU A 93 3.16 -19.50 -4.46
CA LEU A 93 3.54 -18.75 -3.27
C LEU A 93 4.95 -19.13 -2.78
N LYS A 94 5.46 -18.34 -1.83
CA LYS A 94 6.82 -18.48 -1.28
C LYS A 94 7.10 -19.86 -0.66
N ASP A 95 6.13 -20.39 0.09
CA ASP A 95 6.21 -21.68 0.77
C ASP A 95 4.92 -22.48 0.51
N PRO A 96 4.90 -23.32 -0.54
CA PRO A 96 3.71 -24.07 -0.93
C PRO A 96 3.24 -25.05 0.16
N ALA A 97 4.15 -25.69 0.89
CA ALA A 97 3.80 -26.68 1.90
C ALA A 97 3.10 -26.02 3.09
N ALA A 98 3.66 -24.92 3.61
CA ALA A 98 3.01 -24.14 4.66
C ALA A 98 1.70 -23.52 4.17
N ALA A 99 1.65 -23.05 2.92
CA ALA A 99 0.46 -22.47 2.32
C ALA A 99 -0.69 -23.49 2.24
N LEU A 100 -0.44 -24.71 1.79
CA LEU A 100 -1.43 -25.79 1.75
C LEU A 100 -2.02 -26.09 3.13
N GLN A 101 -1.17 -26.21 4.16
CA GLN A 101 -1.63 -26.46 5.53
C GLN A 101 -2.53 -25.34 6.06
N LEU A 102 -2.18 -24.09 5.80
CA LEU A 102 -2.98 -22.93 6.21
C LEU A 102 -4.27 -22.80 5.38
N ARG A 103 -4.21 -23.10 4.08
CA ARG A 103 -5.35 -23.09 3.18
C ARG A 103 -6.45 -24.06 3.60
N GLN A 104 -6.08 -25.29 4.00
CA GLN A 104 -7.03 -26.30 4.52
C GLN A 104 -7.79 -25.81 5.76
N ARG A 105 -7.18 -24.89 6.51
CA ARG A 105 -7.70 -24.35 7.77
C ARG A 105 -8.43 -23.00 7.61
N THR A 106 -8.56 -22.53 6.37
CA THR A 106 -9.09 -21.22 6.01
C THR A 106 -10.31 -21.40 5.10
N THR A 107 -11.45 -20.84 5.48
CA THR A 107 -12.69 -20.92 4.68
C THR A 107 -13.30 -19.54 4.55
N LEU A 108 -12.97 -18.87 3.44
CA LEU A 108 -13.50 -17.54 3.14
C LEU A 108 -14.99 -17.65 2.76
N PRO A 109 -15.90 -16.83 3.34
CA PRO A 109 -17.32 -16.83 2.99
C PRO A 109 -17.53 -16.14 1.62
N LEU A 110 -17.10 -16.80 0.54
CA LEU A 110 -17.07 -16.27 -0.83
C LEU A 110 -18.41 -15.71 -1.29
N MET A 111 -19.50 -16.42 -1.05
CA MET A 111 -20.84 -15.96 -1.46
C MET A 111 -21.20 -14.63 -0.81
N ARG A 112 -20.94 -14.46 0.50
CA ARG A 112 -21.22 -13.20 1.20
C ARG A 112 -20.27 -12.09 0.78
N LEU A 113 -19.00 -12.42 0.52
CA LEU A 113 -18.03 -11.47 -0.01
C LEU A 113 -18.45 -10.96 -1.40
N ASN A 114 -18.87 -11.85 -2.30
CA ASN A 114 -19.38 -11.48 -3.62
C ASN A 114 -20.63 -10.62 -3.50
N GLY A 115 -21.57 -10.99 -2.62
CA GLY A 115 -22.75 -10.17 -2.33
C GLY A 115 -22.38 -8.75 -1.90
N TYR A 116 -21.39 -8.61 -1.01
CA TYR A 116 -20.86 -7.30 -0.63
C TYR A 116 -20.24 -6.54 -1.80
N LEU A 117 -19.40 -7.16 -2.61
CA LEU A 117 -18.78 -6.50 -3.75
C LEU A 117 -19.81 -6.08 -4.82
N HIS A 118 -20.89 -6.84 -5.02
CA HIS A 118 -22.02 -6.45 -5.85
C HIS A 118 -22.83 -5.29 -5.26
N GLN A 119 -23.01 -5.25 -3.94
CA GLN A 119 -23.61 -4.11 -3.25
C GLN A 119 -22.74 -2.85 -3.42
N VAL A 120 -21.43 -2.96 -3.27
CA VAL A 120 -20.51 -1.83 -3.49
C VAL A 120 -20.54 -1.39 -4.94
N SER A 121 -20.51 -2.31 -5.91
CA SER A 121 -20.53 -1.95 -7.34
C SER A 121 -21.82 -1.27 -7.80
N SER A 122 -22.93 -1.52 -7.10
CA SER A 122 -24.22 -0.84 -7.30
C SER A 122 -24.39 0.45 -6.47
N GLY A 123 -23.41 0.79 -5.63
CA GLY A 123 -23.42 2.01 -4.83
C GLY A 123 -24.26 1.93 -3.54
N PHE A 124 -24.46 0.73 -3.00
CA PHE A 124 -25.13 0.53 -1.72
C PHE A 124 -24.42 1.25 -0.55
N ASN A 125 -25.20 1.86 0.34
CA ASN A 125 -24.71 2.68 1.45
C ASN A 125 -24.83 2.03 2.84
N GLY A 126 -25.36 0.80 2.96
CA GLY A 126 -25.56 0.14 4.25
C GLY A 126 -24.27 -0.31 4.94
N SER A 127 -24.45 -0.91 6.12
CA SER A 127 -23.36 -1.50 6.91
C SER A 127 -23.22 -2.99 6.61
N ASN A 128 -21.99 -3.49 6.63
CA ASN A 128 -21.64 -4.90 6.45
C ASN A 128 -20.71 -5.38 7.58
N SER A 129 -20.90 -4.87 8.81
CA SER A 129 -20.04 -5.13 9.98
C SER A 129 -19.85 -6.60 10.30
N GLU A 130 -20.94 -7.36 10.23
CA GLU A 130 -20.91 -8.80 10.47
C GLU A 130 -20.04 -9.52 9.45
N LEU A 131 -20.11 -9.13 8.16
CA LEU A 131 -19.26 -9.71 7.12
C LEU A 131 -17.78 -9.47 7.40
N PHE A 132 -17.40 -8.24 7.73
CA PHE A 132 -16.00 -7.92 8.03
C PHE A 132 -15.47 -8.68 9.25
N LEU A 133 -16.31 -8.87 10.28
CA LEU A 133 -15.96 -9.71 11.44
C LEU A 133 -15.76 -11.18 11.03
N ASN A 134 -16.65 -11.71 10.20
CA ASN A 134 -16.58 -13.09 9.73
C ASN A 134 -15.35 -13.32 8.83
N ILE A 135 -15.01 -12.36 7.96
CA ILE A 135 -13.80 -12.40 7.14
C ILE A 135 -12.54 -12.28 8.01
N GLU A 136 -12.52 -11.42 9.02
CA GLU A 136 -11.41 -11.28 9.98
C GLU A 136 -11.07 -12.62 10.65
N GLY A 137 -12.10 -13.35 11.11
CA GLY A 137 -11.95 -14.68 11.70
C GLY A 137 -11.54 -15.74 10.68
N ALA A 138 -12.21 -15.78 9.51
CA ALA A 138 -11.92 -16.73 8.45
C ALA A 138 -10.46 -16.65 7.97
N LEU A 139 -9.95 -15.43 7.79
CA LEU A 139 -8.57 -15.14 7.37
C LEU A 139 -7.55 -15.21 8.52
N ARG A 140 -7.99 -15.52 9.74
CA ARG A 140 -7.14 -15.68 10.93
C ARG A 140 -6.29 -14.43 11.20
N ILE A 141 -6.86 -13.24 11.02
CA ILE A 141 -6.15 -11.98 11.21
C ILE A 141 -5.71 -11.87 12.68
N GLY A 142 -4.40 -11.95 12.92
CA GLY A 142 -3.80 -11.86 14.25
C GLY A 142 -3.51 -10.43 14.69
N ASN A 143 -3.24 -9.53 13.73
CA ASN A 143 -2.81 -8.17 14.01
C ASN A 143 -3.93 -7.35 14.71
N SER A 144 -3.68 -6.96 15.96
CA SER A 144 -4.62 -6.23 16.80
C SER A 144 -4.97 -4.82 16.27
N ASP A 145 -4.04 -4.17 15.57
CA ASP A 145 -4.28 -2.88 14.92
C ASP A 145 -5.26 -3.03 13.75
N TYR A 146 -5.20 -4.10 12.97
CA TYR A 146 -6.15 -4.34 11.87
C TYR A 146 -7.57 -4.58 12.40
N LYS A 147 -7.69 -5.29 13.53
CA LYS A 147 -8.98 -5.46 14.23
C LYS A 147 -9.53 -4.13 14.74
N ALA A 148 -8.65 -3.28 15.28
CA ALA A 148 -9.03 -1.94 15.72
C ALA A 148 -9.49 -1.07 14.54
N ILE A 149 -8.75 -1.09 13.41
CA ILE A 149 -9.12 -0.39 12.18
C ILE A 149 -10.51 -0.82 11.72
N ARG A 150 -10.79 -2.13 11.62
CA ARG A 150 -12.12 -2.65 11.22
C ARG A 150 -13.25 -2.05 12.05
N ARG A 151 -13.13 -2.08 13.39
CA ARG A 151 -14.20 -1.60 14.30
C ARG A 151 -14.60 -0.16 14.02
N HIS A 152 -13.63 0.69 13.66
CA HIS A 152 -13.86 2.10 13.34
C HIS A 152 -14.28 2.30 11.87
N VAL A 153 -13.68 1.57 10.93
CA VAL A 153 -13.98 1.68 9.48
C VAL A 153 -15.42 1.30 9.17
N VAL A 154 -15.97 0.24 9.77
CA VAL A 154 -17.35 -0.13 9.47
C VAL A 154 -18.38 0.83 10.08
N ASN A 155 -17.99 1.56 11.12
CA ASN A 155 -18.80 2.58 11.79
C ASN A 155 -18.32 4.00 11.45
N LEU A 156 -17.71 4.20 10.29
CA LEU A 156 -17.00 5.46 9.98
C LEU A 156 -17.91 6.68 10.08
N ASN A 157 -19.20 6.56 9.75
CA ASN A 157 -20.13 7.68 9.77
C ASN A 157 -20.47 8.18 11.18
N SER A 158 -20.41 7.33 12.21
CA SER A 158 -20.79 7.67 13.58
C SER A 158 -19.63 8.09 14.48
N ILE A 159 -18.39 8.02 14.01
CA ILE A 159 -17.21 8.40 14.80
C ILE A 159 -16.81 9.87 14.58
N SER A 160 -16.11 10.44 15.58
CA SER A 160 -15.63 11.82 15.55
C SER A 160 -14.65 12.07 14.40
N THR A 161 -14.53 13.33 13.96
CA THR A 161 -13.55 13.72 12.92
C THR A 161 -12.12 13.35 13.32
N LEU A 162 -11.77 13.50 14.61
CA LEU A 162 -10.45 13.13 15.11
C LEU A 162 -10.19 11.62 14.98
N ASP A 163 -11.19 10.80 15.30
CA ASP A 163 -11.06 9.34 15.21
C ASP A 163 -11.06 8.86 13.75
N LYS A 164 -11.79 9.56 12.85
CA LYS A 164 -11.64 9.36 11.40
C LYS A 164 -10.20 9.59 10.95
N LYS A 165 -9.58 10.70 11.36
CA LYS A 165 -8.17 10.96 11.03
C LYS A 165 -7.26 9.85 11.56
N LYS A 166 -7.42 9.45 12.83
CA LYS A 166 -6.62 8.38 13.43
C LYS A 166 -6.77 7.05 12.68
N VAL A 167 -8.00 6.63 12.39
CA VAL A 167 -8.23 5.33 11.75
C VAL A 167 -7.73 5.30 10.31
N VAL A 168 -7.95 6.38 9.55
CA VAL A 168 -7.47 6.47 8.16
C VAL A 168 -5.94 6.54 8.13
N THR A 169 -5.31 7.25 9.07
CA THR A 169 -3.85 7.24 9.21
C THR A 169 -3.32 5.85 9.53
N LYS A 170 -3.93 5.12 10.47
CA LYS A 170 -3.53 3.74 10.79
C LYS A 170 -3.67 2.81 9.57
N LEU A 171 -4.76 2.94 8.83
CA LEU A 171 -4.99 2.16 7.62
C LEU A 171 -3.98 2.51 6.52
N LEU A 172 -3.62 3.79 6.37
CA LEU A 172 -2.57 4.23 5.45
C LEU A 172 -1.21 3.63 5.78
N LEU A 173 -0.82 3.61 7.06
CA LEU A 173 0.45 3.01 7.48
C LEU A 173 0.47 1.51 7.18
N ALA A 174 -0.59 0.79 7.55
CA ALA A 174 -0.77 -0.62 7.22
C ALA A 174 -0.74 -0.88 5.71
N ALA A 175 -1.46 -0.07 4.93
CA ALA A 175 -1.48 -0.17 3.48
C ALA A 175 -0.08 0.10 2.90
N ARG A 176 0.61 1.17 3.28
CA ARG A 176 1.98 1.46 2.79
C ARG A 176 2.97 0.34 3.10
N ALA A 177 2.83 -0.31 4.26
CA ALA A 177 3.69 -1.43 4.65
C ALA A 177 3.38 -2.72 3.87
N LYS A 178 2.10 -3.08 3.71
CA LYS A 178 1.68 -4.40 3.22
C LYS A 178 1.15 -4.41 1.79
N LEU A 179 0.63 -3.30 1.33
CA LEU A 179 -0.01 -3.11 0.03
C LEU A 179 0.81 -2.23 -0.92
N ARG A 180 2.10 -1.94 -0.65
CA ARG A 180 2.91 -0.87 -1.29
C ARG A 180 2.78 -0.72 -2.82
N ASN A 181 2.53 -1.82 -3.53
CA ASN A 181 2.36 -1.85 -4.99
C ASN A 181 0.93 -2.23 -5.42
N SER A 182 -0.06 -2.10 -4.54
CA SER A 182 -1.45 -2.44 -4.82
C SER A 182 -2.11 -1.34 -5.63
N ASP A 183 -2.97 -1.76 -6.54
CA ASP A 183 -3.89 -0.91 -7.29
C ASP A 183 -4.78 0.02 -6.44
N LEU A 184 -5.08 -0.32 -5.18
CA LEU A 184 -5.93 0.49 -4.29
C LEU A 184 -5.21 1.58 -3.48
N ILE A 185 -3.89 1.50 -3.28
CA ILE A 185 -3.16 2.48 -2.46
C ILE A 185 -3.31 3.91 -2.96
N PRO A 186 -3.11 4.20 -4.26
CA PRO A 186 -3.15 5.58 -4.74
C PRO A 186 -4.48 6.28 -4.41
N ALA A 187 -5.60 5.55 -4.51
CA ALA A 187 -6.91 6.08 -4.17
C ALA A 187 -7.03 6.40 -2.66
N LEU A 188 -6.47 5.56 -1.79
CA LEU A 188 -6.45 5.80 -0.35
C LEU A 188 -5.57 7.02 0.02
N GLU A 189 -4.40 7.14 -0.59
CA GLU A 189 -3.48 8.27 -0.37
C GLU A 189 -4.10 9.59 -0.86
N GLN A 190 -4.73 9.57 -2.03
CA GLN A 190 -5.46 10.71 -2.56
C GLN A 190 -6.63 11.11 -1.65
N LEU A 191 -7.38 10.13 -1.13
CA LEU A 191 -8.47 10.37 -0.18
C LEU A 191 -7.97 11.04 1.09
N ALA A 192 -6.89 10.53 1.67
CA ALA A 192 -6.35 11.06 2.89
C ALA A 192 -5.80 12.48 2.72
N SER A 193 -5.16 12.76 1.58
CA SER A 193 -4.68 14.10 1.21
C SER A 193 -5.83 15.08 1.00
N GLN A 194 -6.82 14.75 0.15
CA GLN A 194 -7.93 15.65 -0.18
C GLN A 194 -8.86 15.95 1.01
N ARG A 195 -8.98 15.03 1.95
CA ARG A 195 -9.86 15.16 3.13
C ARG A 195 -9.10 15.53 4.40
N ASP A 196 -7.79 15.79 4.32
CA ASP A 196 -6.92 16.08 5.46
C ASP A 196 -7.08 15.06 6.60
N LEU A 197 -7.01 13.77 6.25
CA LEU A 197 -7.25 12.66 7.18
C LEU A 197 -5.97 12.06 7.76
N GLU A 198 -4.79 12.61 7.46
CA GLU A 198 -3.53 12.22 8.09
C GLU A 198 -3.28 12.96 9.40
N THR A 199 -2.69 12.29 10.39
CA THR A 199 -2.27 12.93 11.64
C THR A 199 -0.97 12.37 12.19
N SER A 200 -0.09 13.24 12.68
CA SER A 200 1.17 12.86 13.34
C SER A 200 0.98 12.20 14.72
N LYS A 201 -0.26 12.16 15.23
CA LYS A 201 -0.60 11.61 16.54
C LYS A 201 -0.67 10.08 16.57
N VAL A 202 -0.64 9.42 15.42
CA VAL A 202 -0.64 7.95 15.31
C VAL A 202 0.80 7.47 15.21
N LYS A 203 1.21 6.61 16.16
CA LYS A 203 2.50 5.91 16.09
C LYS A 203 2.42 4.82 15.02
N ASP A 204 3.44 4.75 14.19
CA ASP A 204 3.62 3.63 13.27
C ASP A 204 4.08 2.38 14.03
N ASN A 205 3.29 1.32 13.94
CA ASN A 205 3.51 0.04 14.59
C ASN A 205 3.82 -1.07 13.57
N GLU A 206 3.83 -0.75 12.27
CA GLU A 206 4.16 -1.75 11.26
C GLU A 206 5.65 -2.06 11.31
N PRO A 207 6.07 -3.33 11.09
CA PRO A 207 7.47 -3.68 11.03
C PRO A 207 8.11 -2.88 9.90
N SER A 208 9.05 -1.98 10.26
CA SER A 208 9.89 -1.32 9.27
C SER A 208 10.60 -2.43 8.50
N ILE A 209 10.35 -2.50 7.20
CA ILE A 209 11.05 -3.41 6.30
C ILE A 209 12.54 -3.30 6.62
N SER A 210 13.20 -4.43 6.91
CA SER A 210 14.64 -4.48 7.11
C SER A 210 15.33 -4.09 5.81
N THR A 211 15.48 -2.79 5.59
CA THR A 211 16.48 -2.23 4.70
C THR A 211 17.84 -2.72 5.20
N PRO A 212 18.75 -3.17 4.32
CA PRO A 212 20.13 -3.47 4.72
C PRO A 212 20.65 -2.32 5.58
N ASP A 213 21.15 -2.63 6.79
CA ASP A 213 21.43 -1.69 7.89
C ASP A 213 21.66 -0.27 7.39
N MET A 214 20.60 0.54 7.48
CA MET A 214 20.67 1.95 7.09
C MET A 214 21.44 2.68 8.18
N VAL A 215 22.75 2.75 7.99
CA VAL A 215 23.64 3.51 8.87
C VAL A 215 23.08 4.95 8.97
N PRO A 216 22.92 5.48 10.19
CA PRO A 216 22.53 6.87 10.41
C PRO A 216 23.41 7.79 9.56
N THR A 217 22.84 8.88 9.05
CA THR A 217 23.61 9.83 8.25
C THR A 217 24.71 10.43 9.11
N THR A 218 25.95 9.97 8.93
CA THR A 218 27.08 10.38 9.77
C THR A 218 27.38 11.85 9.52
N ASN A 219 27.90 12.59 10.50
CA ASN A 219 28.27 14.00 10.34
C ASN A 219 29.21 14.24 9.13
N ARG A 220 30.03 13.24 8.79
CA ARG A 220 30.88 13.22 7.59
C ARG A 220 30.09 13.18 6.27
N GLU A 221 29.01 12.40 6.20
CA GLU A 221 28.16 12.31 5.00
C GLU A 221 27.37 13.61 4.80
N LEU A 222 26.91 14.23 5.88
CA LEU A 222 26.23 15.52 5.86
C LEU A 222 27.09 16.64 5.28
N MET A 223 28.41 16.58 5.46
CA MET A 223 29.32 17.55 4.82
C MET A 223 29.29 17.44 3.29
N PHE A 224 29.10 16.24 2.73
CA PHE A 224 28.97 16.10 1.27
C PHE A 224 27.61 16.60 0.77
N TYR A 225 26.54 16.40 1.55
CA TYR A 225 25.24 16.98 1.24
C TYR A 225 25.26 18.51 1.21
N ARG A 226 26.18 19.16 1.94
CA ARG A 226 26.34 20.62 1.91
C ARG A 226 26.57 21.15 0.50
N TYR A 227 27.31 20.42 -0.34
CA TYR A 227 27.62 20.84 -1.72
C TYR A 227 26.41 20.79 -2.65
N ILE A 228 25.35 20.07 -2.24
CA ILE A 228 24.13 19.90 -3.05
C ILE A 228 23.02 20.79 -2.51
N VAL A 229 22.71 20.69 -1.21
CA VAL A 229 21.56 21.38 -0.61
C VAL A 229 21.89 22.78 -0.08
N GLY A 230 23.17 23.11 0.04
CA GLY A 230 23.65 24.35 0.65
C GLY A 230 23.69 24.30 2.18
N PRO A 231 24.47 25.20 2.82
CA PRO A 231 24.72 25.18 4.27
C PRO A 231 23.47 25.42 5.12
N ARG A 232 22.55 26.28 4.66
CA ARG A 232 21.31 26.63 5.38
C ARG A 232 20.36 25.44 5.51
N ASN A 233 20.39 24.51 4.56
CA ASN A 233 19.45 23.40 4.50
C ASN A 233 19.95 22.12 5.17
N LEU A 234 21.20 22.09 5.66
CA LEU A 234 21.84 20.88 6.18
C LEU A 234 21.06 20.17 7.29
N VAL A 235 20.53 20.93 8.26
CA VAL A 235 19.78 20.36 9.39
C VAL A 235 18.45 19.78 8.91
N GLY A 236 17.77 20.46 7.99
CA GLY A 236 16.53 19.97 7.38
C GLY A 236 16.77 18.74 6.51
N THR A 237 17.86 18.71 5.74
CA THR A 237 18.30 17.56 4.95
C THR A 237 18.65 16.37 5.82
N LYS A 238 19.30 16.56 6.97
CA LYS A 238 19.52 15.46 7.93
C LYS A 238 18.20 14.84 8.37
N LYS A 239 17.25 15.68 8.80
CA LYS A 239 15.93 15.22 9.24
C LYS A 239 15.15 14.55 8.12
N PHE A 240 15.21 15.10 6.90
CA PHE A 240 14.65 14.47 5.70
C PHE A 240 15.24 13.08 5.50
N LEU A 241 16.57 12.95 5.45
CA LEU A 241 17.25 11.69 5.19
C LEU A 241 16.97 10.67 6.29
N ASP A 242 17.02 11.07 7.56
CA ASP A 242 16.79 10.16 8.68
C ASP A 242 15.33 9.68 8.71
N MET A 243 14.36 10.58 8.46
CA MET A 243 12.93 10.21 8.41
C MET A 243 12.60 9.38 7.17
N ALA A 244 13.16 9.72 6.01
CA ALA A 244 12.99 8.96 4.77
C ALA A 244 13.63 7.57 4.85
N LYS A 245 14.84 7.46 5.43
CA LYS A 245 15.50 6.18 5.72
C LYS A 245 14.67 5.32 6.68
N GLN A 246 14.00 5.95 7.65
CA GLN A 246 13.11 5.27 8.59
C GLN A 246 11.71 4.97 8.01
N GLY A 247 11.44 5.28 6.74
CA GLY A 247 10.13 5.09 6.11
C GLY A 247 9.01 5.99 6.67
N LYS A 248 9.36 7.03 7.44
CA LYS A 248 8.40 7.94 8.08
C LYS A 248 7.95 9.05 7.12
N SER A 249 6.70 9.49 7.26
CA SER A 249 6.20 10.68 6.59
C SER A 249 7.06 11.90 6.93
N VAL A 250 7.53 12.63 5.92
CA VAL A 250 8.44 13.76 6.09
C VAL A 250 7.66 15.09 6.05
N PRO A 251 7.72 15.92 7.11
CA PRO A 251 7.11 17.25 7.11
C PRO A 251 7.63 18.17 6.00
N SER A 252 6.74 19.03 5.47
CA SER A 252 7.03 19.98 4.38
C SER A 252 8.31 20.81 4.55
N PRO A 253 8.64 21.37 5.74
CA PRO A 253 9.88 22.13 5.91
C PRO A 253 11.16 21.33 5.64
N PHE A 254 11.16 20.01 5.89
CA PHE A 254 12.32 19.16 5.64
C PHE A 254 12.37 18.69 4.18
N ILE A 255 11.21 18.54 3.52
CA ILE A 255 11.14 18.35 2.07
C ILE A 255 11.73 19.57 1.36
N GLN A 256 11.36 20.78 1.77
CA GLN A 256 11.91 22.02 1.21
C GLN A 256 13.43 22.13 1.38
N ALA A 257 13.96 21.71 2.51
CA ALA A 257 15.41 21.67 2.74
C ALA A 257 16.14 20.70 1.77
N TYR A 258 15.50 19.58 1.40
CA TYR A 258 16.07 18.61 0.46
C TYR A 258 15.81 18.95 -1.01
N LEU A 259 14.89 19.86 -1.29
CA LEU A 259 14.44 20.20 -2.65
C LEU A 259 15.57 20.56 -3.63
N PRO A 260 16.69 21.23 -3.25
CA PRO A 260 17.78 21.47 -4.19
C PRO A 260 18.41 20.19 -4.75
N ALA A 261 18.48 19.11 -3.96
CA ALA A 261 18.97 17.82 -4.42
C ALA A 261 18.00 17.16 -5.41
N VAL A 262 16.70 17.31 -5.17
CA VAL A 262 15.65 16.84 -6.09
C VAL A 262 15.73 17.60 -7.41
N LYS A 263 15.89 18.92 -7.35
CA LYS A 263 16.04 19.76 -8.55
C LYS A 263 17.26 19.37 -9.38
N MET A 264 18.41 19.14 -8.72
CA MET A 264 19.62 18.66 -9.42
C MET A 264 19.37 17.33 -10.16
N LEU A 265 18.66 16.39 -9.55
CA LEU A 265 18.28 15.13 -10.21
C LEU A 265 17.29 15.36 -11.36
N ASP A 266 16.30 16.23 -11.17
CA ASP A 266 15.31 16.59 -12.19
C ASP A 266 15.97 17.24 -13.42
N ASP A 267 16.96 18.12 -13.21
CA ASP A 267 17.75 18.74 -14.28
C ASP A 267 18.53 17.68 -15.09
N ILE A 268 19.11 16.67 -14.42
CA ILE A 268 19.81 15.53 -15.07
C ILE A 268 18.84 14.69 -15.90
N VAL A 269 17.63 14.43 -15.39
CA VAL A 269 16.61 13.66 -16.11
C VAL A 269 16.14 14.43 -17.34
N LYS A 270 15.89 15.74 -17.21
CA LYS A 270 15.50 16.63 -18.31
C LYS A 270 16.58 16.75 -19.40
N ALA A 271 17.85 16.63 -19.04
CA ALA A 271 18.96 16.62 -19.98
C ALA A 271 19.00 15.36 -20.88
N GLY A 272 18.21 14.32 -20.55
CA GLY A 272 17.95 13.18 -21.41
C GLY A 272 18.72 11.90 -21.08
N PRO A 273 18.48 10.80 -21.83
CA PRO A 273 18.91 9.45 -21.45
C PRO A 273 20.42 9.28 -21.27
N GLY A 274 21.24 10.02 -22.01
CA GLY A 274 22.71 9.96 -21.91
C GLY A 274 23.25 10.41 -20.55
N TYR A 275 22.62 11.40 -19.91
CA TYR A 275 23.01 11.84 -18.57
C TYR A 275 22.57 10.84 -17.49
N ILE A 276 21.44 10.16 -17.71
CA ILE A 276 20.95 9.11 -16.82
C ILE A 276 21.88 7.89 -16.84
N THR A 277 22.40 7.49 -18.00
CA THR A 277 23.35 6.37 -18.10
C THR A 277 24.66 6.70 -17.40
N MET A 278 25.16 7.93 -17.55
CA MET A 278 26.33 8.43 -16.82
C MET A 278 26.10 8.44 -15.30
N LEU A 279 24.94 8.91 -14.84
CA LEU A 279 24.58 8.93 -13.42
C LEU A 279 24.52 7.52 -12.83
N ARG A 280 23.90 6.56 -13.54
CA ARG A 280 23.85 5.14 -13.13
C ARG A 280 25.25 4.52 -13.08
N ALA A 281 26.11 4.84 -14.06
CA ALA A 281 27.49 4.37 -14.07
C ALA A 281 28.30 4.93 -12.89
N LEU A 282 28.12 6.21 -12.58
CA LEU A 282 28.73 6.86 -11.41
C LEU A 282 28.27 6.20 -10.10
N GLN A 283 26.98 5.95 -9.94
CA GLN A 283 26.42 5.25 -8.79
C GLN A 283 27.02 3.84 -8.65
N LYS A 284 27.11 3.07 -9.74
CA LYS A 284 27.69 1.72 -9.74
C LYS A 284 29.14 1.74 -9.27
N ARG A 285 29.96 2.70 -9.73
CA ARG A 285 31.35 2.88 -9.29
C ARG A 285 31.43 3.24 -7.80
N ALA A 286 30.58 4.15 -7.33
CA ALA A 286 30.54 4.56 -5.92
C ALA A 286 30.14 3.43 -4.96
N LEU A 287 29.30 2.49 -5.41
CA LEU A 287 28.95 1.29 -4.64
C LEU A 287 30.10 0.29 -4.58
N GLN A 288 30.87 0.17 -5.66
CA GLN A 288 32.03 -0.74 -5.72
C GLN A 288 33.22 -0.24 -4.89
N SER A 289 33.39 1.08 -4.74
CA SER A 289 34.44 1.68 -3.90
C SER A 289 34.14 1.65 -2.40
N LYS A 290 32.96 1.18 -1.98
CA LYS A 290 32.56 1.03 -0.57
C LYS A 290 32.86 -0.37 0.02
N LYS A 291 33.53 -1.23 -0.74
CA LYS A 291 34.16 -2.48 -0.25
C LYS A 291 35.59 -2.20 0.16
#